data_AF-A0A2J8QAQ9-F1
#
_entry.id   AF-A0A2J8QAQ9-F1
#
_cell.length_a   1.000
_cell.length_b   1.000
_cell.length_c   1.000
_cell.angle_alpha   90.00
_cell.angle_beta   90.00
_cell.angle_gamma   90.00
#
_symmetry.space_group_name_H-M   'P 1'
#
loop_
_entity.id
_entity.type
_entity.pdbx_description
1 polymer ?
#
loop_
_entity_poly.entity_id
_entity_poly.type
_entity_poly.pdbx_seq_one_letter_code
_entity_poly.pdbx_strand_id
1 'polypeptide(L)'
;IDFEYSSYNYRGFDIGNHFCEWMYDYSYEKYPFFRANIRKYPTKKQQLHFISSYLPAFQNDFENLSTEEKSIIKEEMLLEVNRFALASHFLWGLWSIVQAKISSIEFGYMYLNVVTWWHQDSVAQPRKPGEKPLSLMLWLPLEVALTSRPADLASPASEKCLQS
;
A
#
# COMPACT_ATOMS: atom_id res chain seq x y z
N ILE A 1 -14.40 -9.86 -7.43
CA ILE A 1 -13.93 -11.10 -8.08
C ILE A 1 -12.50 -11.33 -7.62
N ASP A 2 -11.90 -12.49 -7.93
CA ASP A 2 -10.51 -12.82 -7.62
C ASP A 2 -10.25 -12.93 -6.09
N PHE A 3 -10.63 -14.09 -5.54
CA PHE A 3 -10.58 -14.41 -4.11
C PHE A 3 -9.30 -15.21 -3.74
N GLU A 4 -8.23 -15.15 -4.55
CA GLU A 4 -7.00 -15.95 -4.34
C GLU A 4 -6.30 -15.63 -3.02
N TYR A 5 -6.48 -14.41 -2.49
CA TYR A 5 -5.94 -13.96 -1.20
C TYR A 5 -7.01 -13.89 -0.09
N SER A 6 -8.22 -14.38 -0.34
CA SER A 6 -9.30 -14.33 0.64
C SER A 6 -9.10 -15.36 1.76
N SER A 7 -9.30 -14.90 3.00
CA SER A 7 -9.22 -15.74 4.19
C SER A 7 -9.98 -15.06 5.33
N TYR A 8 -10.17 -15.78 6.45
CA TYR A 8 -10.60 -15.11 7.68
C TYR A 8 -9.53 -14.13 8.14
N ASN A 9 -9.91 -12.86 8.31
CA ASN A 9 -8.99 -11.80 8.69
C ASN A 9 -9.70 -10.70 9.49
N TYR A 10 -8.92 -9.77 10.04
CA TYR A 10 -9.45 -8.57 10.69
C TYR A 10 -10.03 -7.63 9.64
N ARG A 11 -11.26 -7.15 9.85
CA ARG A 11 -11.93 -6.19 8.94
C ARG A 11 -11.09 -4.94 8.66
N GLY A 12 -10.31 -4.48 9.64
CA GLY A 12 -9.42 -3.33 9.49
C GLY A 12 -8.37 -3.56 8.39
N PHE A 13 -7.96 -4.81 8.14
CA PHE A 13 -7.04 -5.16 7.06
C PHE A 13 -7.65 -4.94 5.69
N ASP A 14 -8.85 -5.45 5.43
CA ASP A 14 -9.50 -5.28 4.13
C ASP A 14 -9.73 -3.79 3.82
N ILE A 15 -10.22 -3.03 4.80
CA ILE A 15 -10.50 -1.60 4.62
C ILE A 15 -9.20 -0.80 4.51
N GLY A 16 -8.20 -1.11 5.35
CA GLY A 16 -6.89 -0.46 5.31
C GLY A 16 -6.20 -0.70 3.98
N ASN A 17 -6.23 -1.94 3.50
CA ASN A 17 -5.75 -2.32 2.17
C ASN A 17 -6.47 -1.55 1.07
N HIS A 18 -7.81 -1.49 1.13
CA HIS A 18 -8.61 -0.74 0.17
C HIS A 18 -8.21 0.75 0.12
N PHE A 19 -7.91 1.37 1.26
CA PHE A 19 -7.42 2.76 1.29
C PHE A 19 -6.01 2.90 0.73
N CYS A 20 -5.12 1.93 0.94
CA CYS A 20 -3.79 1.91 0.32
C CYS A 20 -3.89 1.89 -1.21
N GLU A 21 -4.85 1.14 -1.77
CA GLU A 21 -5.07 1.02 -3.22
C GLU A 21 -5.41 2.36 -3.90
N TRP A 22 -5.97 3.34 -3.19
CA TRP A 22 -6.28 4.66 -3.77
C TRP A 22 -5.03 5.41 -4.26
N MET A 23 -3.86 5.05 -3.73
CA MET A 23 -2.58 5.63 -4.13
C MET A 23 -2.05 5.05 -5.44
N TYR A 24 -2.54 3.89 -5.87
CA TYR A 24 -1.98 3.15 -6.99
C TYR A 24 -2.86 3.25 -8.23
N ASP A 25 -2.21 3.39 -9.38
CA ASP A 25 -2.83 3.36 -10.70
C ASP A 25 -2.06 2.36 -11.57
N TYR A 26 -2.66 1.20 -11.77
CA TYR A 26 -2.09 0.09 -12.54
C TYR A 26 -2.40 0.16 -14.03
N SER A 27 -3.12 1.21 -14.50
CA SER A 27 -3.39 1.39 -15.94
C SER A 27 -2.20 1.97 -16.71
N TYR A 28 -1.10 2.28 -16.02
CA TYR A 28 0.06 2.90 -16.64
C TYR A 28 0.83 1.92 -17.53
N GLU A 29 0.84 2.17 -18.84
CA GLU A 29 1.37 1.25 -19.85
C GLU A 29 2.91 1.18 -19.94
N LYS A 30 3.63 2.07 -19.25
CA LYS A 30 5.10 2.10 -19.28
C LYS A 30 5.67 1.58 -17.98
N TYR A 31 6.84 0.95 -18.05
CA TYR A 31 7.61 0.56 -16.87
C TYR A 31 7.65 1.71 -15.83
N PRO A 32 7.38 1.46 -14.52
CA PRO A 32 7.23 0.16 -13.84
C PRO A 32 5.85 -0.51 -13.94
N PHE A 33 5.00 -0.05 -14.86
CA PHE A 33 3.62 -0.51 -15.11
C PHE A 33 2.61 -0.15 -14.01
N PHE A 34 2.95 0.86 -13.20
CA PHE A 34 2.03 1.51 -12.29
C PHE A 34 2.50 2.94 -12.01
N ARG A 35 1.59 3.76 -11.47
CA ARG A 35 1.91 5.05 -10.85
C ARG A 35 1.46 5.04 -9.40
N ALA A 36 2.28 5.60 -8.53
CA ALA A 36 1.93 5.83 -7.14
C ALA A 36 1.82 7.32 -6.85
N ASN A 37 0.75 7.71 -6.17
CA ASN A 37 0.57 9.07 -5.68
C ASN A 37 0.05 9.03 -4.24
N ILE A 38 0.96 9.26 -3.29
CA ILE A 38 0.67 9.25 -1.85
C ILE A 38 -0.39 10.30 -1.48
N ARG A 39 -0.50 11.40 -2.24
CA ARG A 39 -1.50 12.45 -2.00
C ARG A 39 -2.93 12.00 -2.30
N LYS A 40 -3.12 10.86 -2.98
CA LYS A 40 -4.43 10.27 -3.23
C LYS A 40 -4.94 9.39 -2.09
N TYR A 41 -4.14 9.10 -1.07
CA TYR A 41 -4.62 8.39 0.10
C TYR A 41 -5.82 9.13 0.72
N PRO A 42 -6.91 8.44 1.09
CA PRO A 42 -8.13 9.10 1.53
C PRO A 42 -7.87 9.96 2.77
N THR A 43 -8.37 11.20 2.73
CA THR A 43 -8.37 12.10 3.88
C THR A 43 -9.17 11.52 5.05
N LYS A 44 -8.91 11.96 6.29
CA LYS A 44 -9.71 11.54 7.47
C LYS A 44 -11.22 11.67 7.23
N LYS A 45 -11.66 12.74 6.55
CA LYS A 45 -13.07 12.96 6.18
C LYS A 45 -13.60 11.87 5.25
N GLN A 46 -12.84 11.48 4.24
CA GLN A 46 -13.22 10.41 3.31
C GLN A 46 -13.23 9.04 4.00
N GLN A 47 -12.24 8.76 4.86
CA GLN A 47 -12.19 7.52 5.65
C GLN A 47 -13.42 7.41 6.58
N LEU A 48 -13.73 8.48 7.32
CA LEU A 48 -14.92 8.52 8.19
C LEU A 48 -16.23 8.42 7.41
N HIS A 49 -16.29 8.96 6.19
CA HIS A 49 -17.46 8.82 5.32
C HIS A 49 -17.67 7.36 4.89
N PHE A 50 -16.60 6.67 4.49
CA PHE A 50 -16.64 5.24 4.20
C PHE A 50 -17.09 4.44 5.43
N ILE A 51 -16.45 4.66 6.58
CA ILE A 51 -16.77 3.99 7.85
C ILE A 51 -18.23 4.22 8.26
N SER A 52 -18.74 5.44 8.08
CA SER A 52 -20.14 5.79 8.38
C SER A 52 -21.15 5.03 7.52
N SER A 53 -20.76 4.60 6.33
CA SER A 53 -21.59 3.79 5.43
C SER A 53 -21.43 2.30 5.70
N TYR A 54 -20.23 1.88 6.12
CA TYR A 54 -19.91 0.48 6.42
C TYR A 54 -20.56 -0.03 7.70
N LEU A 55 -20.50 0.74 8.80
CA LEU A 55 -20.95 0.29 10.12
C LEU A 55 -22.44 -0.11 10.17
N PRO A 56 -23.39 0.68 9.65
CA PRO A 56 -24.80 0.29 9.62
C PRO A 56 -25.07 -0.99 8.82
N ALA A 57 -24.28 -1.25 7.77
CA ALA A 57 -24.45 -2.42 6.91
C ALA A 57 -23.97 -3.72 7.58
N PHE A 58 -23.11 -3.63 8.59
CA PHE A 58 -22.51 -4.78 9.27
C PHE A 58 -22.98 -4.95 10.73
N GLN A 59 -23.46 -3.87 11.36
CA GLN A 59 -23.92 -3.85 12.74
C GLN A 59 -25.34 -3.29 12.82
N ASN A 60 -26.33 -4.18 12.95
CA ASN A 60 -27.75 -3.83 12.95
C ASN A 60 -28.12 -2.80 14.03
N ASP A 61 -27.48 -2.87 15.20
CA ASP A 61 -27.77 -1.97 16.32
C ASP A 61 -27.05 -0.62 16.23
N PHE A 62 -26.12 -0.46 15.26
CA PHE A 62 -25.35 0.77 15.13
C PHE A 62 -26.25 1.99 14.94
N GLU A 63 -27.37 1.85 14.22
CA GLU A 63 -28.27 2.97 13.98
C GLU A 63 -29.03 3.43 15.23
N ASN A 64 -29.22 2.54 16.21
CA ASN A 64 -29.92 2.83 17.46
C ASN A 64 -29.05 3.56 18.49
N LEU A 65 -27.74 3.64 18.25
CA LEU A 65 -26.78 4.31 19.14
C LEU A 65 -26.95 5.83 19.13
N SER A 66 -26.59 6.46 20.24
CA SER A 66 -26.48 7.92 20.34
C SER A 66 -25.42 8.48 19.38
N THR A 67 -25.50 9.78 19.12
CA THR A 67 -24.52 10.49 18.26
C THR A 67 -23.10 10.35 18.82
N GLU A 68 -22.95 10.43 20.13
CA GLU A 68 -21.70 10.32 20.86
C GLU A 68 -21.10 8.92 20.70
N GLU A 69 -21.88 7.86 20.92
CA GLU A 69 -21.46 6.47 20.74
C GLU A 69 -21.06 6.18 19.28
N LYS A 70 -21.87 6.64 18.32
CA LYS A 70 -21.54 6.53 16.88
C LYS A 70 -20.20 7.21 16.58
N SER A 71 -19.94 8.38 17.17
CA SER A 71 -18.68 9.10 16.97
C SER A 71 -17.48 8.34 17.54
N ILE A 72 -17.60 7.77 18.75
CA ILE A 72 -16.54 7.00 19.41
C ILE A 72 -16.19 5.77 18.56
N ILE A 73 -17.19 4.97 18.18
CA ILE A 73 -16.98 3.74 17.39
C ILE A 73 -16.34 4.05 16.04
N LYS A 74 -16.74 5.14 15.37
CA LYS A 74 -16.15 5.56 14.09
C LYS A 74 -14.66 5.91 14.24
N GLU A 75 -14.29 6.62 15.30
CA GLU A 75 -12.89 6.97 15.58
C GLU A 75 -12.06 5.74 15.99
N GLU A 76 -12.62 4.81 16.76
CA GLU A 76 -11.95 3.54 17.09
C GLU A 76 -11.71 2.69 15.83
N MET A 77 -12.72 2.57 14.97
CA MET A 77 -12.58 1.86 13.69
C MET A 77 -11.57 2.55 12.77
N LEU A 78 -11.52 3.89 12.76
CA LEU A 78 -10.51 4.64 12.02
C LEU A 78 -9.09 4.30 12.50
N LEU A 79 -8.88 4.17 13.82
CA LEU A 79 -7.59 3.76 14.38
C LEU A 79 -7.23 2.32 14.00
N GLU A 80 -8.19 1.40 14.08
CA GLU A 80 -8.05 0.00 13.65
C GLU A 80 -7.57 -0.06 12.19
N VAL A 81 -8.32 0.58 11.28
CA VAL A 81 -8.05 0.62 9.84
C VAL A 81 -6.67 1.20 9.54
N ASN A 82 -6.31 2.33 10.16
CA ASN A 82 -5.00 2.94 9.91
C ASN A 82 -3.83 2.08 10.42
N ARG A 83 -4.00 1.33 11.52
CA ARG A 83 -2.98 0.36 11.97
C ARG A 83 -2.82 -0.78 10.97
N PHE A 84 -3.92 -1.25 10.40
CA PHE A 84 -3.87 -2.34 9.43
C PHE A 84 -3.43 -1.90 8.03
N ALA A 85 -3.60 -0.63 7.65
CA ALA A 85 -3.00 -0.06 6.43
C ALA A 85 -1.46 -0.23 6.45
N LEU A 86 -0.84 0.00 7.62
CA LEU A 86 0.59 -0.27 7.84
C LEU A 86 0.94 -1.75 7.66
N ALA A 87 0.08 -2.66 8.14
CA ALA A 87 0.27 -4.10 7.98
C ALA A 87 0.10 -4.54 6.51
N SER A 88 -0.85 -3.95 5.77
CA SER A 88 -1.04 -4.17 4.34
C SER A 88 0.22 -3.76 3.55
N HIS A 89 0.75 -2.56 3.82
CA HIS A 89 2.00 -2.10 3.23
C HIS A 89 3.18 -3.04 3.48
N PHE A 90 3.28 -3.59 4.68
CA PHE A 90 4.30 -4.58 5.01
C PHE A 90 4.10 -5.90 4.25
N LEU A 91 2.88 -6.44 4.25
CA LEU A 91 2.54 -7.69 3.57
C LEU A 91 2.84 -7.61 2.07
N TRP A 92 2.31 -6.59 1.39
CA TRP A 92 2.51 -6.41 -0.05
C TRP A 92 3.95 -6.01 -0.39
N GLY A 93 4.64 -5.32 0.51
CA GLY A 93 6.07 -5.06 0.39
C GLY A 93 6.89 -6.35 0.34
N LEU A 94 6.61 -7.30 1.25
CA LEU A 94 7.28 -8.61 1.27
C LEU A 94 6.90 -9.47 0.07
N TRP A 95 5.61 -9.52 -0.26
CA TRP A 95 5.10 -10.22 -1.45
C TRP A 95 5.82 -9.72 -2.71
N SER A 96 5.99 -8.40 -2.85
CA SER A 96 6.64 -7.80 -4.00
C SER A 96 8.12 -8.17 -4.11
N ILE A 97 8.85 -8.24 -2.99
CA ILE A 97 10.25 -8.69 -2.97
C ILE A 97 10.36 -10.15 -3.46
N VAL A 98 9.45 -11.01 -3.02
CA VAL A 98 9.41 -12.42 -3.45
C VAL A 98 9.10 -12.49 -4.95
N GLN A 99 8.06 -11.78 -5.41
CA GLN A 99 7.64 -11.74 -6.82
C GLN A 99 8.72 -11.21 -7.75
N ALA A 100 9.55 -10.26 -7.30
CA ALA A 100 10.69 -9.77 -8.08
C ALA A 100 11.69 -10.88 -8.49
N LYS A 101 11.69 -12.02 -7.78
CA LYS A 101 12.55 -13.18 -8.08
C LYS A 101 11.84 -14.31 -8.82
N ILE A 102 10.53 -14.46 -8.62
CA ILE A 102 9.79 -15.66 -9.07
C ILE A 102 8.78 -15.38 -10.19
N SER A 103 8.38 -14.12 -10.38
CA SER A 103 7.38 -13.75 -11.39
C SER A 103 8.02 -13.61 -12.77
N SER A 104 7.34 -14.12 -13.79
CA SER A 104 7.69 -13.88 -15.20
C SER A 104 7.05 -12.60 -15.76
N ILE A 105 6.20 -11.92 -14.98
CA ILE A 105 5.54 -10.68 -15.41
C ILE A 105 6.54 -9.53 -15.32
N GLU A 106 6.67 -8.78 -16.41
CA GLU A 106 7.43 -7.52 -16.42
C GLU A 106 6.67 -6.45 -15.62
N PHE A 107 6.88 -6.43 -14.31
CA PHE A 107 6.30 -5.44 -13.40
C PHE A 107 7.39 -4.91 -12.46
N GLY A 108 7.33 -3.62 -12.12
CA GLY A 108 8.33 -2.99 -11.24
C GLY A 108 8.14 -3.34 -9.77
N TYR A 109 8.20 -4.62 -9.40
CA TYR A 109 7.98 -5.12 -8.04
C TYR A 109 8.85 -4.42 -6.98
N MET A 110 10.11 -4.13 -7.30
CA MET A 110 10.99 -3.40 -6.36
C MET A 110 10.57 -1.95 -6.15
N TYR A 111 9.97 -1.29 -7.15
CA TYR A 111 9.45 0.08 -7.03
C TYR A 111 8.19 0.13 -6.16
N LEU A 112 7.35 -0.91 -6.22
CA LEU A 112 6.15 -1.01 -5.38
C LEU A 112 6.52 -1.00 -3.90
N ASN A 113 7.59 -1.72 -3.53
CA ASN A 113 8.11 -1.74 -2.16
C ASN A 113 8.49 -0.34 -1.67
N VAL A 114 9.20 0.46 -2.46
CA VAL A 114 9.64 1.80 -2.02
C VAL A 114 8.47 2.73 -1.67
N VAL A 115 7.37 2.67 -2.41
CA VAL A 115 6.19 3.53 -2.19
C VAL A 115 5.52 3.27 -0.84
N THR A 116 5.42 2.00 -0.43
CA THR A 116 4.75 1.63 0.82
C THR A 116 5.46 2.22 2.05
N TRP A 117 6.80 2.31 2.00
CA TRP A 117 7.62 2.86 3.10
C TRP A 117 7.47 4.37 3.30
N TRP A 118 7.24 5.15 2.23
CA TRP A 118 7.07 6.61 2.34
C TRP A 118 5.70 7.00 2.92
N HIS A 119 4.65 6.21 2.68
CA HIS A 119 3.32 6.47 3.22
C HIS A 119 3.24 6.15 4.73
N GLN A 120 3.89 5.08 5.16
CA GLN A 120 4.01 4.67 6.56
C GLN A 120 4.43 5.84 7.47
N ASP A 121 5.38 6.65 7.02
CA ASP A 121 5.96 7.79 7.75
C ASP A 121 5.02 9.00 7.85
N SER A 122 3.95 9.03 7.03
CA SER A 122 2.91 10.07 7.02
C SER A 122 1.64 9.67 7.80
N VAL A 123 1.36 8.38 7.95
CA VAL A 123 0.18 7.85 8.66
C VAL A 123 0.47 7.44 10.10
N ALA A 124 1.71 7.06 10.43
CA ALA A 124 2.11 6.65 11.78
C ALA A 124 2.27 7.85 12.75
N GLN A 125 1.17 8.56 13.03
CA GLN A 125 1.03 9.60 14.07
C GLN A 125 1.99 10.82 13.98
N PRO A 126 1.64 11.97 14.60
CA PRO A 126 2.57 13.09 14.66
C PRO A 126 3.82 12.70 15.47
N ARG A 127 4.99 12.77 14.82
CA ARG A 127 6.30 12.51 15.43
C ARG A 127 6.63 13.52 16.53
N LYS A 128 7.40 13.09 17.54
CA LYS A 128 7.96 14.01 18.53
C LYS A 128 9.07 14.86 17.87
N PRO A 129 9.25 16.14 18.26
CA PRO A 129 10.31 16.97 17.72
C PRO A 129 11.69 16.31 17.93
N GLY A 130 12.44 16.09 16.84
CA GLY A 130 13.80 15.54 16.88
C GLY A 130 13.94 14.07 16.49
N GLU A 131 12.85 13.32 16.31
CA GLU A 131 12.93 11.95 15.80
C GLU A 131 13.21 11.92 14.29
N LYS A 132 14.33 11.31 13.91
CA LYS A 132 14.68 11.10 12.50
C LYS A 132 13.64 10.17 11.86
N PRO A 133 13.20 10.45 10.63
CA PRO A 133 12.30 9.56 9.91
C PRO A 133 12.93 8.16 9.82
N LEU A 134 12.15 7.09 10.07
CA LEU A 134 12.62 5.73 9.79
C LEU A 134 12.99 5.59 8.30
N SER A 135 12.28 6.32 7.44
CA SER A 135 12.56 6.43 6.01
C SER A 135 13.99 6.91 5.73
N LEU A 136 14.55 7.81 6.53
CA LEU A 136 15.91 8.35 6.38
C LEU A 136 17.01 7.42 6.91
N MET A 137 16.70 6.54 7.88
CA MET A 137 17.66 5.55 8.40
C MET A 137 17.86 4.36 7.45
N LEU A 138 16.84 4.02 6.65
CA LEU A 138 16.87 2.88 5.74
C LEU A 138 17.05 3.28 4.26
N TRP A 139 16.92 4.58 3.91
CA TRP A 139 17.11 5.07 2.54
C TRP A 139 18.54 4.92 2.03
N LEU A 140 19.52 5.32 2.84
CA LEU A 140 20.94 5.31 2.45
C LEU A 140 21.41 3.92 2.00
N PRO A 141 21.07 2.81 2.70
CA PRO A 141 21.39 1.46 2.22
C PRO A 141 20.65 1.03 0.95
N LEU A 142 19.38 1.43 0.77
CA LEU A 142 18.54 1.01 -0.36
C LEU A 142 18.84 1.79 -1.65
N GLU A 143 19.11 3.09 -1.57
CA GLU A 143 19.54 3.91 -2.71
C GLU A 143 20.88 3.40 -3.26
N VAL A 144 21.81 3.05 -2.37
CA VAL A 144 23.09 2.40 -2.72
C VAL A 144 22.85 1.02 -3.37
N ALA A 145 21.90 0.22 -2.87
CA ALA A 145 21.59 -1.10 -3.45
C ALA A 145 20.87 -1.03 -4.81
N LEU A 146 20.09 0.01 -5.07
CA LEU A 146 19.34 0.20 -6.32
C LEU A 146 20.19 0.85 -7.42
N THR A 147 21.15 1.70 -7.04
CA THR A 147 22.08 2.35 -7.98
C THR A 147 23.31 1.49 -8.31
N SER A 148 23.54 0.38 -7.59
CA SER A 148 24.70 -0.51 -7.76
C SER A 148 24.46 -1.72 -8.67
N ARG A 149 23.38 -1.79 -9.46
CA ARG A 149 23.30 -2.80 -10.54
C ARG A 149 24.28 -2.42 -11.66
N PRO A 150 25.19 -3.33 -12.07
CA PRO A 150 25.96 -3.13 -13.29
C PRO A 150 25.00 -3.12 -14.49
N ALA A 151 25.33 -2.31 -15.50
CA ALA A 151 24.57 -2.12 -16.74
C ALA A 151 24.48 -3.39 -17.63
N ASP A 152 24.93 -4.54 -17.15
CA ASP A 152 25.16 -5.74 -17.95
C ASP A 152 24.15 -6.85 -17.63
N LEU A 153 22.86 -6.57 -17.85
CA LEU A 153 21.85 -7.61 -18.11
C LEU A 153 20.91 -7.14 -19.23
N ALA A 154 21.46 -6.58 -20.29
CA ALA A 154 20.86 -6.72 -21.62
C ALA A 154 21.19 -8.14 -22.10
N SER A 155 20.25 -9.07 -21.94
CA SER A 155 20.37 -10.39 -22.56
C SER A 155 20.36 -10.23 -24.10
N PRO A 156 21.33 -10.80 -24.85
CA PRO A 156 21.35 -10.77 -26.30
C PRO A 156 20.38 -11.85 -26.82
N ALA A 157 19.08 -11.53 -26.88
CA ALA A 157 18.07 -12.51 -27.28
C ALA A 157 17.06 -12.02 -28.34
N SER A 158 17.32 -10.93 -29.07
CA SER A 158 16.44 -10.52 -30.18
C SER A 158 17.13 -10.18 -31.51
N GLU A 159 18.43 -10.45 -31.67
CA GLU A 159 19.17 -10.12 -32.91
C GLU A 159 19.30 -11.28 -33.93
N LYS A 160 18.30 -12.18 -33.99
CA LYS A 160 18.25 -13.25 -35.02
C LYS A 160 16.88 -13.45 -35.67
N CYS A 161 16.18 -12.37 -35.98
CA CYS A 161 15.08 -12.44 -36.92
C CYS A 161 15.01 -11.16 -37.74
N LEU A 162 16.03 -10.92 -38.57
CA LEU A 162 16.03 -10.00 -39.72
C LEU A 162 17.39 -10.13 -40.43
N GLN A 163 17.57 -11.19 -41.23
CA GLN A 163 18.38 -11.23 -42.45
C GLN A 163 18.31 -12.63 -43.09
N SER A 164 17.85 -12.64 -44.35
CA SER A 164 17.79 -13.70 -45.38
C SER A 164 17.09 -15.01 -45.06
#